data_AF-A0A3N5VUF0-F1
#
_entry.id   AF-A0A3N5VUF0-F1
#
_cell.length_a   1.000
_cell.length_b   1.000
_cell.length_c   1.000
_cell.angle_alpha   90.00
_cell.angle_beta   90.00
_cell.angle_gamma   90.00
#
_symmetry.space_group_name_H-M   'P 1'
#
loop_
_entity.id
_entity.type
_entity.pdbx_description
1 polymer ?
#
loop_
_entity_poly.entity_id
_entity_poly.type
_entity_poly.pdbx_seq_one_letter_code
_entity_poly.pdbx_strand_id
1 'polypeptide(L)'
;MAKPRQKSSKVRENWVQLDTLCCGTDWDEADLTNPQILIEDVFGESHPGSIHLDGLGKEAAIGVFQTGGKPARFHGTDICDGWAMLHSGMNYILPSREVICDLVEVHGRVIPWDGMIVISSCDKSIPAHLMALGRLNIPAIHIPGGSNRVAPNMSHSLLVGETATRWRRGENVSREIRNYKLSGCPGAGACQFMGTASTMQCMSE
;
A
#
# COMPACT_ATOMS: atom_id res chain seq x y z
N MET A 1 0.18 22.82 -25.70
CA MET A 1 -0.55 23.26 -24.49
C MET A 1 0.47 23.80 -23.50
N ALA A 2 0.17 24.91 -22.80
CA ALA A 2 1.06 25.40 -21.74
C ALA A 2 1.11 24.37 -20.60
N LYS A 3 2.30 24.09 -20.04
CA LYS A 3 2.40 23.24 -18.84
C LYS A 3 1.60 23.91 -17.71
N PRO A 4 0.71 23.19 -17.01
CA PRO A 4 0.02 23.74 -15.85
C PRO A 4 1.05 24.18 -14.80
N ARG A 5 0.81 25.33 -14.16
CA ARG A 5 1.69 25.83 -13.10
C ARG A 5 1.61 24.87 -11.91
N GLN A 6 2.77 24.40 -11.44
CA GLN A 6 2.88 23.56 -10.25
C GLN A 6 2.23 24.24 -9.04
N LYS A 7 1.50 23.48 -8.23
CA LYS A 7 0.91 23.98 -6.98
C LYS A 7 1.96 24.41 -5.97
N SER A 8 3.12 23.76 -5.94
CA SER A 8 4.22 24.10 -5.03
C SER A 8 5.03 25.33 -5.45
N SER A 9 4.83 25.88 -6.67
CA SER A 9 5.63 26.99 -7.22
C SER A 9 5.74 28.19 -6.28
N LYS A 10 4.61 28.66 -5.72
CA LYS A 10 4.62 29.80 -4.78
C LYS A 10 5.41 29.52 -3.50
N VAL A 11 5.37 28.30 -2.98
CA VAL A 11 6.12 27.94 -1.76
C VAL A 11 7.61 27.88 -2.07
N ARG A 12 7.98 27.28 -3.20
CA ARG A 12 9.37 27.17 -3.67
C ARG A 12 10.00 28.55 -3.92
N GLU A 13 9.26 29.47 -4.54
CA GLU A 13 9.70 30.86 -4.77
C GLU A 13 9.97 31.64 -3.47
N ASN A 14 9.25 31.35 -2.38
CA ASN A 14 9.33 32.07 -1.11
C ASN A 14 10.21 31.38 -0.05
N TRP A 15 10.51 30.10 -0.21
CA TRP A 15 11.23 29.29 0.78
C TRP A 15 12.27 28.39 0.11
N VAL A 16 13.49 28.91 -0.03
CA VAL A 16 14.62 28.27 -0.75
C VAL A 16 15.03 26.90 -0.19
N GLN A 17 14.71 26.62 1.07
CA GLN A 17 15.04 25.34 1.69
C GLN A 17 14.28 24.18 1.03
N LEU A 18 13.08 24.41 0.49
CA LEU A 18 12.31 23.36 -0.18
C LEU A 18 13.09 22.76 -1.36
N ASP A 19 13.59 23.62 -2.24
CA ASP A 19 14.40 23.20 -3.40
C ASP A 19 15.74 22.58 -2.95
N THR A 20 16.34 23.13 -1.89
CA THR A 20 17.56 22.57 -1.30
C THR A 20 17.37 21.12 -0.82
N LEU A 21 16.24 20.84 -0.17
CA LEU A 21 15.90 19.48 0.30
C LEU A 21 15.61 18.54 -0.88
N CYS A 22 14.86 19.00 -1.89
CA CYS A 22 14.63 18.24 -3.11
C CYS A 22 15.95 17.86 -3.79
N CYS A 23 16.86 18.83 -3.99
CA CYS A 23 18.17 18.57 -4.58
C CYS A 23 19.04 17.63 -3.74
N GLY A 24 18.91 17.67 -2.41
CA GLY A 24 19.53 16.70 -1.50
C GLY A 24 19.04 15.26 -1.67
N THR A 25 17.92 15.05 -2.39
CA THR A 25 17.31 13.75 -2.69
C THR A 25 17.35 13.41 -4.19
N ASP A 26 18.37 13.88 -4.91
CA ASP A 26 18.61 13.57 -6.33
C ASP A 26 17.56 14.18 -7.29
N TRP A 27 17.21 15.44 -7.05
CA TRP A 27 16.43 16.27 -7.97
C TRP A 27 17.37 17.28 -8.61
N ASP A 28 17.41 17.33 -9.94
CA ASP A 28 18.13 18.40 -10.63
C ASP A 28 17.28 19.67 -10.75
N GLU A 29 17.87 20.75 -11.26
CA GLU A 29 17.18 22.03 -11.41
C GLU A 29 15.95 21.94 -12.35
N ALA A 30 16.01 21.07 -13.35
CA ALA A 30 14.91 20.86 -14.28
C ALA A 30 13.73 20.14 -13.60
N ASP A 31 14.03 19.12 -12.79
CA ASP A 31 13.07 18.35 -11.99
C ASP A 31 12.26 19.23 -11.05
N LEU A 32 12.89 20.25 -10.47
CA LEU A 32 12.21 21.17 -9.57
C LEU A 32 10.97 21.80 -10.23
N THR A 33 11.00 22.05 -11.54
CA THR A 33 9.91 22.66 -12.32
C THR A 33 8.89 21.68 -12.90
N ASN A 34 9.09 20.36 -12.75
CA ASN A 34 8.19 19.32 -13.24
C ASN A 34 7.05 19.02 -12.26
N PRO A 35 5.81 18.74 -12.71
CA PRO A 35 4.69 18.41 -11.82
C PRO A 35 5.08 17.38 -10.75
N GLN A 36 4.86 17.72 -9.48
CA GLN A 36 5.32 16.93 -8.34
C GLN A 36 4.23 15.95 -7.91
N ILE A 37 4.54 14.66 -7.99
CA ILE A 37 3.57 13.58 -7.72
C ILE A 37 3.99 12.83 -6.46
N LEU A 38 3.11 12.83 -5.46
CA LEU A 38 3.30 11.99 -4.27
C LEU A 38 2.96 10.54 -4.64
N ILE A 39 3.89 9.61 -4.40
CA ILE A 39 3.63 8.18 -4.48
C ILE A 39 3.70 7.62 -3.07
N GLU A 40 2.54 7.25 -2.54
CA GLU A 40 2.41 6.65 -1.22
C GLU A 40 2.11 5.16 -1.37
N ASP A 41 2.89 4.32 -0.71
CA ASP A 41 2.59 2.90 -0.62
C ASP A 41 2.65 2.41 0.83
N VAL A 42 2.06 1.25 1.07
CA VAL A 42 2.11 0.58 2.38
C VAL A 42 3.14 -0.54 2.42
N PHE A 43 4.22 -0.42 1.65
CA PHE A 43 5.30 -1.41 1.61
C PHE A 43 5.87 -1.71 2.99
N GLY A 44 6.30 -2.96 3.15
CA GLY A 44 6.99 -3.50 4.30
C GLY A 44 7.40 -4.93 4.01
N GLU A 45 8.57 -5.32 4.53
CA GLU A 45 9.08 -6.68 4.43
C GLU A 45 8.45 -7.63 5.46
N SER A 46 7.32 -7.22 6.05
CA SER A 46 6.66 -7.94 7.13
C SER A 46 5.87 -9.13 6.58
N HIS A 47 4.98 -8.93 5.62
CA HIS A 47 4.03 -9.95 5.18
C HIS A 47 3.80 -9.96 3.67
N PRO A 48 3.25 -11.06 3.11
CA PRO A 48 3.16 -11.26 1.66
C PRO A 48 2.31 -10.23 0.92
N GLY A 49 1.32 -9.62 1.58
CA GLY A 49 0.49 -8.57 0.99
C GLY A 49 1.21 -7.25 0.76
N SER A 50 2.38 -7.05 1.38
CA SER A 50 3.06 -5.76 1.40
C SER A 50 4.44 -5.78 0.72
N ILE A 51 5.13 -6.93 0.73
CA ILE A 51 6.53 -7.05 0.28
C ILE A 51 6.79 -6.65 -1.18
N HIS A 52 5.81 -6.78 -2.07
CA HIS A 52 5.98 -6.47 -3.50
C HIS A 52 5.61 -5.03 -3.85
N LEU A 53 5.03 -4.26 -2.92
CA LEU A 53 4.50 -2.93 -3.20
C LEU A 53 5.59 -1.91 -3.53
N ASP A 54 6.82 -2.07 -3.00
CA ASP A 54 7.95 -1.22 -3.40
C ASP A 54 8.28 -1.37 -4.90
N GLY A 55 8.15 -2.58 -5.45
CA GLY A 55 8.29 -2.82 -6.88
C GLY A 55 7.25 -2.05 -7.68
N LEU A 56 5.99 -2.10 -7.27
CA LEU A 56 4.91 -1.33 -7.90
C LEU A 56 5.14 0.19 -7.77
N GLY A 57 5.62 0.66 -6.63
CA GLY A 57 5.99 2.06 -6.40
C GLY A 57 7.11 2.54 -7.32
N LYS A 58 8.11 1.70 -7.59
CA LYS A 58 9.18 1.97 -8.57
C LYS A 58 8.64 2.08 -9.99
N GLU A 59 7.79 1.15 -10.40
CA GLU A 59 7.17 1.20 -11.73
C GLU A 59 6.25 2.42 -11.89
N ALA A 60 5.47 2.77 -10.87
CA ALA A 60 4.67 3.99 -10.85
C ALA A 60 5.56 5.24 -10.98
N ALA A 61 6.69 5.29 -10.27
CA ALA A 61 7.65 6.38 -10.39
C ALA A 61 8.21 6.51 -11.81
N ILE A 62 8.55 5.39 -12.46
CA ILE A 62 8.99 5.37 -13.87
C ILE A 62 7.90 5.97 -14.77
N GLY A 63 6.63 5.62 -14.58
CA GLY A 63 5.51 6.20 -15.33
C GLY A 63 5.38 7.72 -15.14
N VAL A 64 5.58 8.22 -13.92
CA VAL A 64 5.60 9.67 -13.63
C VAL A 64 6.75 10.35 -14.38
N PHE A 65 7.95 9.78 -14.35
CA PHE A 65 9.10 10.32 -15.10
C PHE A 65 8.83 10.38 -16.61
N GLN A 66 8.27 9.30 -17.18
CA GLN A 66 7.96 9.21 -18.61
C GLN A 66 6.94 10.25 -19.08
N THR A 67 6.09 10.75 -18.18
CA THR A 67 5.09 11.79 -18.47
C THR A 67 5.58 13.21 -18.14
N GLY A 68 6.84 13.35 -17.71
CA GLY A 68 7.47 14.63 -17.42
C GLY A 68 7.12 15.20 -16.04
N GLY A 69 6.67 14.36 -15.11
CA GLY A 69 6.55 14.69 -13.69
C GLY A 69 7.77 14.24 -12.88
N LYS A 70 7.84 14.67 -11.61
CA LYS A 70 8.85 14.22 -10.65
C LYS A 70 8.15 13.52 -9.47
N PRO A 71 8.37 12.21 -9.27
CA PRO A 71 7.76 11.48 -8.16
C PRO A 71 8.54 11.72 -6.85
N ALA A 72 7.81 11.81 -5.74
CA ALA A 72 8.35 11.69 -4.39
C ALA A 72 7.71 10.47 -3.73
N ARG A 73 8.53 9.50 -3.32
CA ARG A 73 8.05 8.22 -2.75
C ARG A 73 8.05 8.25 -1.24
N PHE A 74 6.93 7.85 -0.65
CA PHE A 74 6.70 7.77 0.79
C PHE A 74 6.10 6.40 1.15
N HIS A 75 6.34 5.97 2.38
CA HIS A 75 5.95 4.65 2.89
C HIS A 75 5.23 4.77 4.23
N GLY A 76 4.01 4.22 4.31
CA GLY A 76 3.19 4.15 5.51
C GLY A 76 2.80 2.70 5.82
N THR A 77 3.80 1.84 6.07
CA THR A 77 3.67 0.36 6.17
C THR A 77 2.41 -0.11 6.91
N ASP A 78 1.76 -1.15 6.39
CA ASP A 78 0.56 -1.73 6.98
C ASP A 78 0.81 -3.02 7.78
N ILE A 79 -0.26 -3.56 8.35
CA ILE A 79 -0.25 -4.76 9.18
C ILE A 79 -1.17 -5.84 8.61
N CYS A 80 -0.87 -7.09 8.91
CA CYS A 80 -1.61 -8.24 8.38
C CYS A 80 -2.70 -8.71 9.35
N ASP A 81 -3.97 -8.65 8.93
CA ASP A 81 -5.11 -9.28 9.60
C ASP A 81 -4.81 -10.75 9.96
N GLY A 82 -4.22 -11.49 9.01
CA GLY A 82 -3.92 -12.92 9.17
C GLY A 82 -2.93 -13.25 10.29
N TRP A 83 -2.01 -12.33 10.61
CA TRP A 83 -1.09 -12.50 11.74
C TRP A 83 -1.78 -12.33 13.08
N ALA A 84 -2.69 -11.36 13.16
CA ALA A 84 -3.35 -10.98 14.39
C ALA A 84 -4.46 -11.94 14.83
N MET A 85 -4.84 -12.90 13.98
CA MET A 85 -5.96 -13.81 14.24
C MET A 85 -5.70 -14.66 15.50
N LEU A 86 -6.75 -14.77 16.33
CA LEU A 86 -6.77 -15.60 17.55
C LEU A 86 -5.87 -15.14 18.70
N HIS A 87 -5.42 -13.87 18.72
CA HIS A 87 -4.77 -13.26 19.88
C HIS A 87 -5.09 -11.75 20.01
N SER A 88 -4.52 -11.08 21.01
CA SER A 88 -4.81 -9.67 21.35
C SER A 88 -4.39 -8.66 20.27
N GLY A 89 -3.62 -9.07 19.27
CA GLY A 89 -3.22 -8.21 18.14
C GLY A 89 -4.41 -7.78 17.29
N MET A 90 -5.50 -8.58 17.29
CA MET A 90 -6.71 -8.25 16.53
C MET A 90 -7.34 -6.92 16.94
N ASN A 91 -7.09 -6.46 18.17
CA ASN A 91 -7.55 -5.15 18.65
C ASN A 91 -6.91 -3.97 17.93
N TYR A 92 -5.79 -4.17 17.22
CA TYR A 92 -5.07 -3.14 16.48
C TYR A 92 -5.37 -3.13 14.98
N ILE A 93 -6.06 -4.16 14.47
CA ILE A 93 -6.33 -4.30 13.05
C ILE A 93 -7.23 -3.18 12.52
N LEU A 94 -8.40 -2.97 13.11
CA LEU A 94 -9.28 -1.91 12.61
C LEU A 94 -8.72 -0.49 12.87
N PRO A 95 -8.15 -0.17 14.04
CA PRO A 95 -7.53 1.12 14.28
C PRO A 95 -6.37 1.48 13.32
N SER A 96 -5.65 0.48 12.78
CA SER A 96 -4.57 0.76 11.82
C SER A 96 -5.06 1.48 10.56
N ARG A 97 -6.32 1.30 10.18
CA ARG A 97 -6.94 2.05 9.06
C ARG A 97 -6.87 3.56 9.30
N GLU A 98 -7.21 4.01 10.50
CA GLU A 98 -7.18 5.44 10.85
C GLU A 98 -5.74 5.95 10.90
N VAL A 99 -4.84 5.18 11.51
CA VAL A 99 -3.42 5.55 11.62
C VAL A 99 -2.78 5.70 10.24
N ILE A 100 -3.03 4.76 9.32
CA ILE A 100 -2.54 4.85 7.94
C ILE A 100 -3.19 6.06 7.25
N CYS A 101 -4.51 6.23 7.35
CA CYS A 101 -5.20 7.37 6.74
C CYS A 101 -4.63 8.72 7.19
N ASP A 102 -4.43 8.89 8.49
CA ASP A 102 -3.90 10.11 9.08
C ASP A 102 -2.43 10.33 8.69
N LEU A 103 -1.61 9.28 8.61
CA LEU A 103 -0.23 9.37 8.14
C LEU A 103 -0.15 9.82 6.67
N VAL A 104 -0.97 9.22 5.80
CA VAL A 104 -1.06 9.60 4.39
C VAL A 104 -1.57 11.04 4.26
N GLU A 105 -2.51 11.46 5.10
CA GLU A 105 -2.97 12.86 5.14
C GLU A 105 -1.82 13.81 5.54
N VAL A 106 -0.97 13.44 6.52
CA VAL A 106 0.21 14.22 6.88
C VAL A 106 1.17 14.36 5.69
N HIS A 107 1.48 13.27 4.99
CA HIS A 107 2.32 13.30 3.78
C HIS A 107 1.70 14.12 2.64
N GLY A 108 0.39 14.01 2.45
CA GLY A 108 -0.34 14.75 1.42
C GLY A 108 -0.51 16.25 1.71
N ARG A 109 -0.41 16.68 2.97
CA ARG A 109 -0.58 18.09 3.37
C ARG A 109 0.73 18.88 3.47
N VAL A 110 1.87 18.19 3.64
CA VAL A 110 3.14 18.86 3.93
C VAL A 110 3.67 19.70 2.76
N ILE A 111 3.43 19.25 1.53
CA ILE A 111 3.80 19.95 0.30
C ILE A 111 2.54 20.08 -0.58
N PRO A 112 2.33 21.20 -1.29
CA PRO A 112 1.24 21.29 -2.27
C PRO A 112 1.51 20.41 -3.49
N TRP A 113 1.11 19.13 -3.42
CA TRP A 113 1.30 18.15 -4.50
C TRP A 113 0.38 18.39 -5.69
N ASP A 114 0.90 18.20 -6.91
CA ASP A 114 0.13 18.34 -8.14
C ASP A 114 -0.82 17.16 -8.35
N GLY A 115 -0.37 15.96 -7.98
CA GLY A 115 -1.15 14.72 -7.99
C GLY A 115 -0.62 13.68 -7.02
N MET A 116 -1.33 12.57 -6.90
CA MET A 116 -1.01 11.49 -5.97
C MET A 116 -1.27 10.10 -6.56
N ILE A 117 -0.40 9.15 -6.25
CA ILE A 117 -0.57 7.73 -6.52
C ILE A 117 -0.53 7.03 -5.17
N VAL A 118 -1.52 6.18 -4.90
CA VAL A 118 -1.58 5.40 -3.67
C VAL A 118 -1.62 3.92 -3.99
N ILE A 119 -0.78 3.11 -3.33
CA ILE A 119 -0.63 1.67 -3.63
C ILE A 119 -0.87 0.86 -2.36
N SER A 120 -1.91 0.02 -2.37
CA SER A 120 -2.25 -0.83 -1.22
C SER A 120 -2.90 -2.14 -1.62
N SER A 121 -2.75 -3.15 -0.74
CA SER A 121 -3.16 -4.53 -1.02
C SER A 121 -3.96 -5.16 0.12
N CYS A 122 -3.53 -4.99 1.38
CA CYS A 122 -4.18 -5.64 2.51
C CYS A 122 -5.45 -4.92 2.99
N ASP A 123 -6.24 -5.64 3.79
CA ASP A 123 -7.62 -5.30 4.14
C ASP A 123 -7.87 -3.85 4.54
N LYS A 124 -7.00 -3.29 5.40
CA LYS A 124 -7.22 -1.97 6.02
C LYS A 124 -6.51 -0.83 5.29
N SER A 125 -5.44 -1.12 4.56
CA SER A 125 -4.68 -0.10 3.84
C SER A 125 -5.42 0.45 2.62
N ILE A 126 -6.26 -0.36 1.95
CA ILE A 126 -7.09 0.11 0.83
C ILE A 126 -8.10 1.17 1.27
N PRO A 127 -9.03 0.91 2.21
CA PRO A 127 -9.95 1.95 2.66
C PRO A 127 -9.24 3.13 3.33
N ALA A 128 -8.10 2.92 4.00
CA ALA A 128 -7.31 4.02 4.55
C ALA A 128 -6.81 4.98 3.46
N HIS A 129 -6.26 4.45 2.37
CA HIS A 129 -5.88 5.23 1.20
C HIS A 129 -7.07 5.94 0.57
N LEU A 130 -8.20 5.25 0.34
CA LEU A 130 -9.40 5.86 -0.24
C LEU A 130 -9.97 6.99 0.63
N MET A 131 -9.97 6.81 1.97
CA MET A 131 -10.34 7.85 2.91
C MET A 131 -9.39 9.05 2.83
N ALA A 132 -8.08 8.82 2.82
CA ALA A 132 -7.07 9.87 2.71
C ALA A 132 -7.24 10.67 1.40
N LEU A 133 -7.44 9.98 0.27
CA LEU A 133 -7.71 10.64 -1.02
C LEU A 133 -8.95 11.54 -0.95
N GLY A 134 -10.04 11.05 -0.35
CA GLY A 134 -11.26 11.83 -0.15
C GLY A 134 -11.06 13.06 0.75
N ARG A 135 -10.22 12.97 1.78
CA ARG A 135 -9.88 14.09 2.68
C ARG A 135 -8.95 15.12 2.03
N LEU A 136 -7.97 14.65 1.25
CA LEU A 136 -6.94 15.48 0.61
C LEU A 136 -7.47 16.24 -0.60
N ASN A 137 -8.42 15.64 -1.35
CA ASN A 137 -8.96 16.22 -2.58
C ASN A 137 -7.86 16.66 -3.57
N ILE A 138 -6.80 15.86 -3.67
CA ILE A 138 -5.72 15.97 -4.65
C ILE A 138 -6.05 15.03 -5.81
N PRO A 139 -5.83 15.41 -7.09
CA PRO A 139 -6.01 14.50 -8.21
C PRO A 139 -5.20 13.21 -7.99
N ALA A 140 -5.87 12.06 -7.96
CA ALA A 140 -5.23 10.83 -7.51
C ALA A 140 -5.73 9.58 -8.21
N ILE A 141 -4.91 8.54 -8.16
CA ILE A 141 -5.24 7.18 -8.58
C ILE A 141 -4.83 6.18 -7.50
N HIS A 142 -5.67 5.17 -7.26
CA HIS A 142 -5.31 4.00 -6.46
C HIS A 142 -4.83 2.89 -7.39
N ILE A 143 -3.71 2.25 -7.02
CA ILE A 143 -3.18 1.07 -7.70
C ILE A 143 -3.41 -0.13 -6.77
N PRO A 144 -4.30 -1.06 -7.13
CA PRO A 144 -4.47 -2.32 -6.41
C PRO A 144 -3.16 -3.12 -6.39
N GLY A 145 -2.72 -3.54 -5.20
CA GLY A 145 -1.53 -4.38 -5.07
C GLY A 145 -1.72 -5.80 -5.60
N GLY A 146 -2.96 -6.24 -5.85
CA GLY A 146 -3.27 -7.54 -6.42
C GLY A 146 -3.46 -8.65 -5.38
N SER A 147 -4.00 -9.77 -5.87
CA SER A 147 -4.22 -10.99 -5.09
C SER A 147 -3.05 -11.95 -5.22
N ASN A 148 -2.77 -12.68 -4.14
CA ASN A 148 -1.88 -13.83 -4.17
C ASN A 148 -2.46 -14.94 -5.05
N ARG A 149 -1.58 -15.81 -5.54
CA ARG A 149 -1.98 -17.02 -6.26
C ARG A 149 -2.62 -18.03 -5.32
N VAL A 150 -3.55 -18.80 -5.86
CA VAL A 150 -4.18 -19.91 -5.14
C VAL A 150 -3.13 -21.00 -4.86
N ALA A 151 -3.11 -21.52 -3.64
CA ALA A 151 -2.21 -22.60 -3.24
C ALA A 151 -2.66 -23.96 -3.80
N PRO A 152 -1.78 -24.99 -3.78
CA PRO A 152 -2.15 -26.34 -4.23
C PRO A 152 -3.44 -26.84 -3.57
N ASN A 153 -4.21 -27.62 -4.33
CA ASN A 153 -5.52 -28.16 -3.91
C ASN A 153 -6.54 -27.09 -3.51
N MET A 154 -6.46 -25.90 -4.10
CA MET A 154 -7.31 -24.76 -3.77
C MET A 154 -7.23 -24.34 -2.30
N SER A 155 -6.13 -24.65 -1.61
CA SER A 155 -6.00 -24.32 -0.19
C SER A 155 -5.92 -22.81 0.05
N HIS A 156 -6.61 -22.33 1.08
CA HIS A 156 -6.57 -20.95 1.53
C HIS A 156 -6.95 -20.87 3.01
N SER A 157 -6.73 -19.71 3.63
CA SER A 157 -6.89 -19.55 5.08
C SER A 157 -8.27 -19.94 5.62
N LEU A 158 -9.36 -19.72 4.86
CA LEU A 158 -10.71 -20.17 5.27
C LEU A 158 -10.84 -21.70 5.35
N LEU A 159 -10.14 -22.46 4.50
CA LEU A 159 -10.21 -23.93 4.47
C LEU A 159 -9.41 -24.58 5.60
N VAL A 160 -8.51 -23.84 6.26
CA VAL A 160 -7.70 -24.35 7.38
C VAL A 160 -8.47 -24.41 8.70
N GLY A 161 -9.66 -23.82 8.77
CA GLY A 161 -10.52 -23.88 9.95
C GLY A 161 -10.83 -25.31 10.40
N GLU A 162 -10.98 -26.23 9.45
CA GLU A 162 -11.24 -27.65 9.74
C GLU A 162 -10.00 -28.34 10.34
N THR A 163 -8.84 -28.24 9.69
CA THR A 163 -7.58 -28.79 10.20
C THR A 163 -7.24 -28.22 11.57
N ALA A 164 -7.47 -26.92 11.81
CA ALA A 164 -7.26 -26.28 13.11
C ALA A 164 -8.23 -26.80 14.18
N THR A 165 -9.46 -27.17 13.81
CA THR A 165 -10.45 -27.76 14.73
C THR A 165 -10.08 -29.18 15.10
N ARG A 166 -9.70 -30.00 14.12
CA ARG A 166 -9.19 -31.38 14.32
C ARG A 166 -7.93 -31.38 15.20
N TRP A 167 -7.01 -30.45 14.96
CA TRP A 167 -5.83 -30.26 15.80
C TRP A 167 -6.19 -29.97 17.26
N ARG A 168 -7.15 -29.06 17.50
CA ARG A 168 -7.63 -28.72 18.86
C ARG A 168 -8.34 -29.88 19.56
N ARG A 169 -8.88 -30.85 18.80
CA ARG A 169 -9.47 -32.09 19.32
C ARG A 169 -8.43 -33.18 19.62
N GLY A 170 -7.14 -32.91 19.40
CA GLY A 170 -6.06 -33.86 19.63
C GLY A 170 -5.81 -34.84 18.49
N GLU A 171 -6.41 -34.63 17.31
CA GLU A 171 -6.15 -35.46 16.13
C GLU A 171 -4.73 -35.21 15.58
N ASN A 172 -4.08 -36.26 15.07
CA ASN A 172 -2.77 -36.14 14.45
C ASN A 172 -2.88 -35.58 13.01
N VAL A 173 -2.81 -34.25 12.92
CA VAL A 173 -2.80 -33.49 11.66
C VAL A 173 -1.45 -32.83 11.36
N SER A 174 -0.37 -33.33 11.96
CA SER A 174 0.98 -32.74 11.87
C SER A 174 1.46 -32.55 10.43
N ARG A 175 1.23 -33.53 9.56
CA ARG A 175 1.59 -33.49 8.13
C ARG A 175 0.77 -32.45 7.35
N GLU A 176 -0.53 -32.38 7.61
CA GLU A 176 -1.43 -31.40 6.97
C GLU A 176 -0.99 -29.97 7.33
N ILE A 177 -0.76 -29.72 8.62
CA ILE A 177 -0.27 -28.43 9.13
C ILE A 177 1.07 -28.08 8.48
N ARG A 178 2.03 -29.03 8.43
CA ARG A 178 3.34 -28.79 7.79
C ARG A 178 3.19 -28.42 6.32
N ASN A 179 2.38 -29.17 5.58
CA ASN A 179 2.16 -28.90 4.15
C ASN A 179 1.55 -27.51 3.95
N TYR A 180 0.51 -27.17 4.72
CA TYR A 180 -0.11 -25.85 4.64
C TYR A 180 0.86 -24.71 4.96
N LYS A 181 1.71 -24.86 5.99
CA LYS A 181 2.73 -23.86 6.33
C LYS A 181 3.69 -23.57 5.17
N LEU A 182 4.01 -24.57 4.35
CA LEU A 182 5.01 -24.46 3.28
C LEU A 182 4.41 -24.10 1.93
N SER A 183 3.10 -24.28 1.73
CA SER A 183 2.47 -24.05 0.42
C SER A 183 1.23 -23.16 0.43
N GLY A 184 0.67 -22.83 1.60
CA GLY A 184 -0.62 -22.13 1.74
C GLY A 184 -0.61 -20.66 1.30
N CYS A 185 0.58 -20.07 1.13
CA CYS A 185 0.80 -18.71 0.67
C CYS A 185 1.93 -18.71 -0.38
N PRO A 186 1.63 -18.98 -1.67
CA PRO A 186 2.65 -19.29 -2.68
C PRO A 186 3.53 -18.11 -3.12
N GLY A 187 3.11 -16.88 -2.87
CA GLY A 187 3.84 -15.68 -3.28
C GLY A 187 3.35 -14.41 -2.59
N ALA A 188 3.59 -13.26 -3.21
CA ALA A 188 3.14 -11.97 -2.75
C ALA A 188 1.70 -11.65 -3.22
N GLY A 189 1.03 -10.74 -2.51
CA GLY A 189 -0.34 -10.30 -2.77
C GLY A 189 -1.31 -10.56 -1.62
N ALA A 190 -2.51 -9.97 -1.75
CA ALA A 190 -3.60 -10.11 -0.79
C ALA A 190 -4.19 -11.53 -0.73
N CYS A 191 -5.10 -11.77 0.21
CA CYS A 191 -5.80 -13.05 0.35
C CYS A 191 -6.50 -13.50 -0.95
N GLN A 192 -6.31 -14.75 -1.35
CA GLN A 192 -6.80 -15.32 -2.64
C GLN A 192 -8.32 -15.53 -2.77
N PHE A 193 -9.13 -15.04 -1.84
CA PHE A 193 -10.58 -15.20 -1.83
C PHE A 193 -11.28 -13.83 -1.74
N MET A 194 -12.60 -13.80 -1.90
CA MET A 194 -13.41 -12.59 -1.74
C MET A 194 -13.59 -12.22 -0.26
N GLY A 195 -12.48 -11.81 0.37
CA GLY A 195 -12.46 -11.12 1.65
C GLY A 195 -12.35 -9.60 1.47
N THR A 196 -12.08 -8.88 2.56
CA THR A 196 -12.03 -7.41 2.55
C THR A 196 -11.06 -6.87 1.50
N ALA A 197 -9.82 -7.37 1.43
CA ALA A 197 -8.83 -6.89 0.46
C ALA A 197 -9.32 -6.96 -0.99
N SER A 198 -9.87 -8.11 -1.42
CA SER A 198 -10.36 -8.29 -2.79
C SER A 198 -11.61 -7.45 -3.06
N THR A 199 -12.55 -7.40 -2.11
CA THR A 199 -13.73 -6.54 -2.20
C THR A 199 -13.34 -5.07 -2.32
N MET A 200 -12.44 -4.58 -1.46
CA MET A 200 -12.06 -3.16 -1.46
C MET A 200 -11.22 -2.77 -2.67
N GLN A 201 -10.43 -3.68 -3.24
CA GLN A 201 -9.78 -3.46 -4.53
C GLN A 201 -10.82 -3.28 -5.65
N CYS A 202 -11.84 -4.14 -5.71
CA CYS A 202 -12.94 -3.98 -6.66
C CYS A 202 -13.75 -2.69 -6.43
N MET A 203 -13.93 -2.26 -5.17
CA MET A 203 -14.62 -1.00 -4.85
C MET A 203 -13.81 0.25 -5.25
N SER A 204 -12.50 0.10 -5.46
CA SER A 204 -11.64 1.20 -5.88
C SER A 204 -11.63 1.40 -7.41
N GLU A 205 -12.11 0.43 -8.17
CA GLU A 205 -12.25 0.46 -9.63
C GLU A 205 -13.61 1.05 -10.03
#